data_AF-A0A847CUV2-F1
#
_entry.id   AF-A0A847CUV2-F1
#
_cell.length_a   1.000
_cell.length_b   1.000
_cell.length_c   1.000
_cell.angle_alpha   90.00
_cell.angle_beta   90.00
_cell.angle_gamma   90.00
#
_symmetry.space_group_name_H-M   'P 1'
#
loop_
_entity.id
_entity.type
_entity.pdbx_description
1 polymer ?
#
loop_
_entity_poly.entity_id
_entity_poly.type
_entity_poly.pdbx_seq_one_letter_code
_entity_poly.pdbx_strand_id
1 'polypeptide(L)'
;MLAENNRNLSNSLKRKFLYNNDINSIHLLINIYESEENLGNIFPQYLSMGTLKKIVKRSLRGRPGKDLAAKNISELIHNDINRFELLVYLEAYKSGYHSTKYVNKIEKIVLSTCGVKSIYTKNYIRDTLKSNPEIVLIKKELINHMKEEVKSNVSFNRLVNTFNKKILKPKIFNINKYLDKQVKMVEDEKGKTVLKYESKPFTRIELSKMYRRIVQIILDDGVRIMADAYWSGIIEKVIRRYK
;
A
#
# COMPACT_ATOMS: atom_id res chain seq x y z
N MET A 1 -12.55 -29.73 4.24
CA MET A 1 -12.61 -29.27 5.64
C MET A 1 -11.36 -28.49 6.09
N LEU A 2 -10.15 -29.06 6.06
CA LEU A 2 -8.92 -28.34 6.51
C LEU A 2 -8.60 -27.05 5.71
N ALA A 3 -8.67 -27.09 4.39
CA ALA A 3 -8.41 -25.92 3.53
C ALA A 3 -9.43 -24.78 3.72
N GLU A 4 -10.65 -25.10 4.14
CA GLU A 4 -11.73 -24.14 4.36
C GLU A 4 -11.59 -23.47 5.73
N ASN A 5 -11.21 -24.25 6.75
CA ASN A 5 -10.84 -23.72 8.07
C ASN A 5 -9.62 -22.80 7.99
N ASN A 6 -8.60 -23.14 7.19
CA ASN A 6 -7.41 -22.29 7.02
C ASN A 6 -7.70 -20.99 6.24
N ARG A 7 -8.63 -21.03 5.26
CA ARG A 7 -9.12 -19.81 4.59
C ARG A 7 -9.88 -18.90 5.56
N ASN A 8 -10.71 -19.46 6.43
CA ASN A 8 -11.44 -18.70 7.44
C ASN A 8 -10.49 -18.09 8.49
N LEU A 9 -9.47 -18.83 8.93
CA LEU A 9 -8.43 -18.34 9.81
C LEU A 9 -7.64 -17.18 9.17
N SER A 10 -7.15 -17.37 7.95
CA SER A 10 -6.41 -16.34 7.20
C SER A 10 -7.23 -15.05 7.05
N ASN A 11 -8.52 -15.17 6.71
CA ASN A 11 -9.41 -14.02 6.58
C ASN A 11 -9.67 -13.33 7.92
N SER A 12 -9.71 -14.07 9.03
CA SER A 12 -9.83 -13.52 10.38
C SER A 12 -8.58 -12.73 10.77
N LEU A 13 -7.38 -13.30 10.57
CA LEU A 13 -6.10 -12.65 10.86
C LEU A 13 -5.95 -11.34 10.05
N LYS A 14 -6.26 -11.39 8.75
CA LYS A 14 -6.30 -10.20 7.88
C LYS A 14 -7.18 -9.08 8.44
N ARG A 15 -8.39 -9.41 8.88
CA ARG A 15 -9.32 -8.44 9.46
C ARG A 15 -8.80 -7.86 10.79
N LYS A 16 -8.26 -8.70 11.67
CA LYS A 16 -7.68 -8.27 12.95
C LYS A 16 -6.50 -7.33 12.74
N PHE A 17 -5.58 -7.67 11.84
CA PHE A 17 -4.45 -6.81 11.49
C PHE A 17 -4.90 -5.45 10.93
N LEU A 18 -5.79 -5.48 9.93
CA LEU A 18 -6.20 -4.28 9.21
C LEU A 18 -7.06 -3.34 10.08
N TYR A 19 -8.01 -3.89 10.85
CA TYR A 19 -9.02 -3.09 11.55
C TYR A 19 -8.75 -2.92 13.05
N ASN A 20 -8.07 -3.88 13.69
CA ASN A 20 -7.88 -3.88 15.15
C ASN A 20 -6.43 -3.58 15.55
N ASN A 21 -5.53 -3.35 14.59
CA ASN A 21 -4.11 -3.07 14.84
C ASN A 21 -3.39 -4.23 15.57
N ASP A 22 -3.86 -5.45 15.35
CA ASP A 22 -3.23 -6.65 15.90
C ASP A 22 -2.02 -7.05 15.05
N ILE A 23 -0.83 -6.66 15.50
CA ILE A 23 0.44 -6.95 14.82
C ILE A 23 0.76 -8.45 14.86
N ASN A 24 0.35 -9.16 15.92
CA ASN A 24 0.56 -10.61 15.98
C ASN A 24 -0.20 -11.34 14.87
N SER A 25 -1.36 -10.82 14.49
CA SER A 25 -2.12 -11.36 13.37
C SER A 25 -1.35 -11.33 12.04
N ILE A 26 -0.50 -10.32 11.78
CA ILE A 26 0.31 -10.29 10.55
C ILE A 26 1.49 -11.25 10.62
N HIS A 27 2.14 -11.38 11.79
CA HIS A 27 3.21 -12.36 11.97
C HIS A 27 2.71 -13.80 11.80
N LEU A 28 1.56 -14.13 12.39
CA LEU A 28 0.92 -15.43 12.19
C LEU A 28 0.55 -15.66 10.73
N LEU A 29 0.03 -14.64 10.04
CA LEU A 29 -0.31 -14.74 8.61
C LEU A 29 0.93 -15.01 7.75
N ILE A 30 2.05 -14.31 8.02
CA ILE A 30 3.32 -14.52 7.32
C ILE A 30 3.86 -15.93 7.61
N ASN A 31 3.82 -16.39 8.86
CA ASN A 31 4.27 -17.74 9.21
C ASN A 31 3.47 -18.81 8.47
N ILE A 32 2.14 -18.67 8.37
CA ILE A 32 1.28 -19.57 7.58
C ILE A 32 1.73 -19.57 6.11
N TYR A 33 2.01 -18.39 5.56
CA TYR A 33 2.46 -18.21 4.17
C TYR A 33 3.86 -18.80 3.92
N GLU A 34 4.76 -18.71 4.90
CA GLU A 34 6.08 -19.34 4.84
C GLU A 34 5.98 -20.86 4.95
N SER A 35 5.20 -21.38 5.89
CA SER A 35 5.10 -22.82 6.15
C SER A 35 4.29 -23.58 5.08
N GLU A 36 3.16 -23.04 4.65
CA GLU A 36 2.27 -23.73 3.70
C GLU A 36 2.71 -23.51 2.25
N GLU A 37 3.20 -22.31 1.92
CA GLU A 37 3.39 -21.90 0.52
C GLU A 37 4.86 -21.68 0.16
N ASN A 38 5.77 -21.84 1.13
CA ASN A 38 7.19 -21.58 0.96
C ASN A 38 7.40 -20.19 0.32
N LEU A 39 6.72 -19.15 0.82
CA LEU A 39 6.90 -17.80 0.32
C LEU A 39 8.27 -17.25 0.77
N GLY A 40 8.92 -16.47 -0.11
CA GLY A 40 10.23 -15.84 0.16
C GLY A 40 10.13 -14.52 0.91
N ASN A 41 11.27 -13.85 1.07
CA ASN A 41 11.36 -12.60 1.81
C ASN A 41 10.42 -11.54 1.22
N ILE A 42 9.55 -11.01 2.09
CA ILE A 42 8.52 -10.01 1.78
C ILE A 42 9.14 -8.60 1.84
N PHE A 43 9.08 -7.84 0.74
CA PHE A 43 9.62 -6.47 0.66
C PHE A 43 8.60 -5.50 0.01
N PRO A 44 7.54 -5.11 0.73
CA PRO A 44 6.58 -4.12 0.26
C PRO A 44 7.22 -2.74 0.08
N GLN A 45 6.84 -2.04 -1.00
CA GLN A 45 7.16 -0.63 -1.21
C GLN A 45 6.01 0.23 -0.69
N TYR A 46 6.19 0.73 0.54
CA TYR A 46 5.20 1.57 1.22
C TYR A 46 5.15 2.99 0.66
N LEU A 47 3.97 3.64 0.77
CA LEU A 47 3.85 5.07 0.57
C LEU A 47 4.64 5.81 1.66
N SER A 48 5.62 6.62 1.22
CA SER A 48 6.40 7.40 2.15
C SER A 48 5.55 8.45 2.87
N MET A 49 5.84 8.67 4.16
CA MET A 49 5.26 9.75 4.95
C MET A 49 5.44 11.12 4.26
N GLY A 50 6.58 11.34 3.60
CA GLY A 50 6.86 12.56 2.85
C GLY A 50 5.90 12.77 1.68
N THR A 51 5.59 11.70 0.94
CA THR A 51 4.61 11.75 -0.16
C THR A 51 3.22 12.04 0.38
N LEU A 52 2.81 11.35 1.44
CA LEU A 52 1.52 11.56 2.10
C LEU A 52 1.38 13.00 2.62
N LYS A 53 2.41 13.55 3.27
CA LYS A 53 2.45 14.95 3.72
C LYS A 53 2.30 15.93 2.57
N LYS A 54 3.00 15.73 1.45
CA LYS A 54 2.88 16.58 0.26
C LYS A 54 1.44 16.58 -0.28
N ILE A 55 0.79 15.42 -0.30
CA ILE A 55 -0.59 15.27 -0.74
C ILE A 55 -1.55 16.03 0.19
N VAL A 56 -1.44 15.80 1.49
CA VAL A 56 -2.29 16.47 2.48
C VAL A 56 -2.08 17.98 2.39
N LYS A 57 -0.82 18.44 2.35
CA LYS A 57 -0.48 19.86 2.19
C LYS A 57 -1.10 20.48 0.95
N ARG A 58 -1.13 19.76 -0.18
CA ARG A 58 -1.80 20.22 -1.42
C ARG A 58 -3.30 20.36 -1.25
N SER A 59 -3.95 19.49 -0.46
CA SER A 59 -5.37 19.60 -0.14
C SER A 59 -5.71 20.80 0.76
N LEU A 60 -4.71 21.35 1.47
CA LEU A 60 -4.82 22.48 2.38
C LEU A 60 -4.28 23.80 1.79
N ARG A 61 -4.25 23.92 0.45
CA ARG A 61 -3.75 25.12 -0.23
C ARG A 61 -4.55 26.37 0.20
N GLY A 62 -3.85 27.44 0.52
CA GLY A 62 -4.45 28.72 0.95
C GLY A 62 -4.75 28.81 2.45
N ARG A 63 -4.52 27.74 3.23
CA ARG A 63 -4.74 27.75 4.68
C ARG A 63 -3.48 28.16 5.46
N PRO A 64 -3.59 29.06 6.46
CA PRO A 64 -2.52 29.27 7.44
C PRO A 64 -2.28 28.00 8.27
N GLY A 65 -1.03 27.72 8.63
CA GLY A 65 -0.68 26.50 9.39
C GLY A 65 -0.83 25.18 8.62
N LYS A 66 -1.01 25.21 7.28
CA LYS A 66 -1.17 24.00 6.44
C LYS A 66 -0.03 22.98 6.58
N ASP A 67 1.17 23.44 6.93
CA ASP A 67 2.35 22.60 7.09
C ASP A 67 2.29 21.73 8.34
N LEU A 68 1.93 22.34 9.48
CA LEU A 68 1.72 21.64 10.74
C LEU A 68 0.52 20.71 10.64
N ALA A 69 -0.58 21.19 10.07
CA ALA A 69 -1.75 20.35 9.79
C ALA A 69 -1.37 19.16 8.91
N ALA A 70 -0.68 19.37 7.79
CA ALA A 70 -0.29 18.26 6.92
C ALA A 70 0.61 17.23 7.61
N LYS A 71 1.50 17.67 8.51
CA LYS A 71 2.33 16.78 9.33
C LYS A 71 1.45 15.92 10.24
N ASN A 72 0.66 16.54 11.13
CA ASN A 72 -0.14 15.83 12.13
C ASN A 72 -1.15 14.86 11.48
N ILE A 73 -1.76 15.27 10.37
CA ILE A 73 -2.72 14.45 9.63
C ILE A 73 -2.05 13.23 9.01
N SER A 74 -0.86 13.42 8.43
CA SER A 74 -0.12 12.31 7.81
C SER A 74 0.33 11.33 8.88
N GLU A 75 0.87 11.81 10.00
CA GLU A 75 1.26 10.98 11.14
C GLU A 75 0.09 10.17 11.71
N LEU A 76 -1.10 10.77 11.80
CA LEU A 76 -2.30 10.12 12.32
C LEU A 76 -2.76 8.91 11.48
N ILE A 77 -2.53 8.93 10.17
CA ILE A 77 -3.08 7.93 9.23
C ILE A 77 -2.01 7.04 8.58
N HIS A 78 -0.73 7.40 8.65
CA HIS A 78 0.36 6.70 7.94
C HIS A 78 0.46 5.23 8.32
N ASN A 79 0.43 4.92 9.62
CA ASN A 79 0.50 3.52 10.07
C ASN A 79 -0.70 2.69 9.60
N ASP A 80 -1.89 3.28 9.47
CA ASP A 80 -3.04 2.56 8.93
C ASP A 80 -2.85 2.27 7.44
N ILE A 81 -2.35 3.24 6.69
CA ILE A 81 -2.07 3.11 5.26
C ILE A 81 -1.00 2.03 5.04
N ASN A 82 0.09 2.03 5.81
CA ASN A 82 1.12 0.99 5.71
C ASN A 82 0.55 -0.42 5.96
N ARG A 83 -0.36 -0.56 6.94
CA ARG A 83 -1.02 -1.85 7.21
C ARG A 83 -1.89 -2.30 6.04
N PHE A 84 -2.65 -1.38 5.46
CA PHE A 84 -3.42 -1.64 4.25
C PHE A 84 -2.51 -2.07 3.08
N GLU A 85 -1.43 -1.34 2.83
CA GLU A 85 -0.46 -1.61 1.78
C GLU A 85 0.23 -2.97 1.94
N LEU A 86 0.64 -3.32 3.17
CA LEU A 86 1.23 -4.63 3.45
C LEU A 86 0.25 -5.76 3.15
N LEU A 87 -1.00 -5.62 3.57
CA LEU A 87 -2.00 -6.66 3.36
C LEU A 87 -2.28 -6.87 1.86
N VAL A 88 -2.43 -5.77 1.13
CA VAL A 88 -2.64 -5.76 -0.31
C VAL A 88 -1.43 -6.36 -1.05
N TYR A 89 -0.21 -6.01 -0.63
CA TYR A 89 1.02 -6.59 -1.15
C TYR A 89 1.04 -8.11 -0.98
N LEU A 90 0.76 -8.60 0.23
CA LEU A 90 0.81 -10.03 0.54
C LEU A 90 -0.20 -10.84 -0.29
N GLU A 91 -1.42 -10.34 -0.48
CA GLU A 91 -2.44 -11.01 -1.29
C GLU A 91 -2.06 -11.09 -2.77
N ALA A 92 -1.52 -10.00 -3.32
CA ALA A 92 -1.08 -9.97 -4.71
C ALA A 92 0.20 -10.81 -4.93
N TYR A 93 1.15 -10.76 -3.99
CA TYR A 93 2.36 -11.57 -4.01
C TYR A 93 2.03 -13.07 -4.02
N LYS A 94 1.16 -13.50 -3.11
CA LYS A 94 0.64 -14.87 -3.05
C LYS A 94 -0.03 -15.26 -4.37
N SER A 95 -0.89 -14.41 -4.92
CA SER A 95 -1.57 -14.66 -6.20
C SER A 95 -0.58 -14.82 -7.36
N GLY A 96 0.47 -13.99 -7.40
CA GLY A 96 1.52 -14.07 -8.42
C GLY A 96 2.36 -15.34 -8.31
N TYR A 97 2.73 -15.72 -7.08
CA TYR A 97 3.50 -16.94 -6.82
C TYR A 97 2.79 -18.23 -7.28
N HIS A 98 1.46 -18.26 -7.19
CA HIS A 98 0.64 -19.39 -7.65
C HIS A 98 0.30 -19.35 -9.14
N SER A 99 0.73 -18.31 -9.87
CA SER A 99 0.38 -18.11 -11.27
C SER A 99 1.27 -18.93 -12.22
N THR A 100 1.00 -20.24 -12.27
CA THR A 100 1.80 -21.21 -13.05
C THR A 100 1.94 -20.83 -14.52
N LYS A 101 0.91 -20.25 -15.14
CA LYS A 101 0.92 -19.78 -16.53
C LYS A 101 2.05 -18.78 -16.80
N TYR A 102 2.15 -17.73 -15.99
CA TYR A 102 3.18 -16.70 -16.18
C TYR A 102 4.55 -17.18 -15.72
N VAL A 103 4.60 -17.98 -14.65
CA VAL A 103 5.85 -18.62 -14.19
C VAL A 103 6.48 -19.44 -15.31
N ASN A 104 5.73 -20.35 -15.93
CA ASN A 104 6.23 -21.19 -17.02
C ASN A 104 6.63 -20.38 -18.26
N LYS A 105 5.89 -19.30 -18.57
CA LYS A 105 6.22 -18.41 -19.70
C LYS A 105 7.58 -17.73 -19.49
N ILE A 106 7.82 -17.18 -18.30
CA ILE A 106 9.09 -16.52 -17.96
C ILE A 106 10.22 -17.55 -17.89
N GLU A 107 9.96 -18.70 -17.28
CA GLU A 107 10.93 -19.79 -17.19
C GLU A 107 11.44 -20.24 -18.56
N LYS A 108 10.56 -20.38 -19.55
CA LYS A 108 10.94 -20.72 -20.93
C LYS A 108 11.94 -19.72 -21.52
N ILE A 109 11.74 -18.42 -21.26
CA ILE A 109 12.64 -17.34 -21.72
C ILE A 109 13.97 -17.38 -20.96
N VAL A 110 13.92 -17.64 -19.65
CA VAL A 110 15.14 -17.79 -18.84
C VAL A 110 15.97 -18.97 -19.34
N LEU A 111 15.35 -20.12 -19.60
CA LEU A 111 16.01 -21.31 -20.12
C LEU A 111 16.57 -21.13 -21.54
N SER A 112 15.91 -20.35 -22.40
CA SER A 112 16.41 -20.06 -23.75
C SER A 112 17.57 -19.06 -23.76
N THR A 113 17.66 -18.21 -22.73
CA THR A 113 18.68 -17.15 -22.64
C THR A 113 19.89 -17.56 -21.78
N CYS A 114 19.69 -18.43 -20.79
CA CYS A 114 20.74 -18.86 -19.86
C CYS A 114 21.32 -20.22 -20.26
N GLY A 115 22.63 -20.32 -20.41
CA GLY A 115 23.31 -21.61 -20.54
C GLY A 115 23.19 -22.46 -19.27
N VAL A 116 23.20 -23.79 -19.40
CA VAL A 116 22.97 -24.78 -18.31
C VAL A 116 23.80 -24.51 -17.05
N LYS A 117 25.07 -24.10 -17.18
CA LYS A 117 25.95 -23.79 -16.04
C LYS A 117 25.61 -22.47 -15.34
N SER A 118 25.02 -21.50 -16.05
CA SER A 118 24.72 -20.16 -15.53
C SER A 118 23.42 -20.09 -14.72
N ILE A 119 22.50 -21.05 -14.94
CA ILE A 119 21.21 -21.14 -14.25
C ILE A 119 21.36 -21.39 -12.74
N TYR A 120 22.42 -22.09 -12.33
CA TYR A 120 22.68 -22.36 -10.91
C TYR A 120 23.11 -21.10 -10.12
N THR A 121 23.36 -19.97 -10.79
CA THR A 121 23.76 -18.71 -10.14
C THR A 121 22.57 -17.75 -10.04
N LYS A 122 22.03 -17.56 -8.83
CA LYS A 122 20.85 -16.67 -8.57
C LYS A 122 21.01 -15.25 -9.09
N ASN A 123 22.23 -14.70 -9.03
CA ASN A 123 22.50 -13.35 -9.50
C ASN A 123 22.33 -13.26 -11.02
N TYR A 124 22.80 -14.28 -11.76
CA TYR A 124 22.69 -14.32 -13.21
C TYR A 124 21.23 -14.38 -13.67
N ILE A 125 20.40 -15.24 -13.07
CA ILE A 125 18.95 -15.29 -13.37
C ILE A 125 18.31 -13.92 -13.10
N ARG A 126 18.63 -13.27 -11.97
CA ARG A 126 18.07 -11.94 -11.65
C ARG A 126 18.51 -10.87 -12.65
N ASP A 127 19.74 -10.93 -13.13
CA ASP A 127 20.26 -9.97 -14.11
C ASP A 127 19.67 -10.21 -15.50
N THR A 128 19.46 -11.47 -15.90
CA THR A 128 18.73 -11.83 -17.13
C THR A 128 17.28 -11.37 -17.07
N LEU A 129 16.59 -11.59 -15.95
CA LEU A 129 15.20 -11.14 -15.74
C LEU A 129 15.06 -9.61 -15.80
N LYS A 130 16.10 -8.86 -15.42
CA LYS A 130 16.09 -7.39 -15.50
C LYS A 130 16.45 -6.86 -16.89
N SER A 131 17.36 -7.53 -17.58
CA SER A 131 17.99 -7.02 -18.80
C SER A 131 17.32 -7.52 -20.09
N ASN A 132 16.59 -8.63 -20.03
CA ASN A 132 15.95 -9.20 -21.22
C ASN A 132 14.72 -8.36 -21.66
N PRO A 133 14.70 -7.84 -22.90
CA PRO A 133 13.65 -6.97 -23.38
C PRO A 133 12.27 -7.66 -23.47
N GLU A 134 12.21 -8.96 -23.75
CA GLU A 134 10.94 -9.71 -23.79
C GLU A 134 10.32 -9.79 -22.39
N ILE A 135 11.14 -10.01 -21.37
CA ILE A 135 10.68 -10.08 -19.97
C ILE A 135 10.19 -8.70 -19.52
N VAL A 136 10.88 -7.64 -19.90
CA VAL A 136 10.46 -6.26 -19.63
C VAL A 136 9.12 -5.94 -20.31
N LEU A 137 8.92 -6.41 -21.54
CA LEU A 137 7.67 -6.21 -22.29
C LEU A 137 6.51 -6.97 -21.65
N ILE A 138 6.72 -8.25 -21.31
CA ILE A 138 5.75 -9.06 -20.56
C ILE A 138 5.39 -8.41 -19.23
N LYS A 139 6.38 -7.88 -18.50
CA LYS A 139 6.14 -7.17 -17.25
C LYS A 139 5.22 -5.97 -17.46
N LYS A 140 5.48 -5.14 -18.49
CA LYS A 140 4.66 -3.96 -18.80
C LYS A 140 3.23 -4.33 -19.17
N GLU A 141 3.05 -5.32 -20.05
CA GLU A 141 1.73 -5.82 -20.44
C GLU A 141 0.94 -6.35 -19.24
N LEU A 142 1.59 -7.17 -18.41
CA LEU A 142 0.98 -7.76 -17.23
C LEU A 142 0.57 -6.70 -16.21
N ILE A 143 1.44 -5.73 -15.93
CA ILE A 143 1.13 -4.63 -15.02
C ILE A 143 -0.04 -3.79 -15.54
N ASN A 144 -0.11 -3.54 -16.86
CA ASN A 144 -1.19 -2.77 -17.45
C ASN A 144 -2.53 -3.52 -17.39
N HIS A 145 -2.54 -4.80 -17.78
CA HIS A 145 -3.73 -5.66 -17.67
C HIS A 145 -4.23 -5.73 -16.22
N MET A 146 -3.32 -5.94 -15.27
CA MET A 146 -3.67 -5.96 -13.84
C MET A 146 -4.22 -4.61 -13.37
N LYS A 147 -3.65 -3.49 -13.81
CA LYS A 147 -4.16 -2.16 -13.46
C LYS A 147 -5.59 -1.96 -13.95
N GLU A 148 -5.93 -2.43 -15.14
CA GLU A 148 -7.28 -2.34 -15.70
C GLU A 148 -8.26 -3.27 -14.97
N GLU A 149 -7.86 -4.51 -14.72
CA GLU A 149 -8.66 -5.51 -14.01
C GLU A 149 -8.93 -5.09 -12.56
N VAL A 150 -7.91 -4.60 -11.84
CA VAL A 150 -8.08 -4.13 -10.46
C VAL A 150 -8.99 -2.92 -10.39
N LYS A 151 -8.89 -1.99 -11.36
CA LYS A 151 -9.78 -0.81 -11.40
C LYS A 151 -11.24 -1.21 -11.55
N SER A 152 -11.54 -2.24 -12.35
CA SER A 152 -12.89 -2.78 -12.52
C SER A 152 -13.29 -3.77 -11.41
N ASN A 153 -12.34 -4.23 -10.58
CA ASN A 153 -12.58 -5.21 -9.54
C ASN A 153 -13.42 -4.63 -8.38
N VAL A 154 -14.68 -5.06 -8.32
CA VAL A 154 -15.65 -4.68 -7.27
C VAL A 154 -15.15 -5.05 -5.87
N SER A 155 -14.46 -6.18 -5.72
CA SER A 155 -13.99 -6.65 -4.41
C SER A 155 -12.87 -5.80 -3.84
N PHE A 156 -11.90 -5.39 -4.68
CA PHE A 156 -10.83 -4.49 -4.27
C PHE A 156 -11.38 -3.11 -3.91
N ASN A 157 -12.23 -2.54 -4.75
CA ASN A 157 -12.91 -1.28 -4.48
C ASN A 157 -13.72 -1.34 -3.17
N ARG A 158 -14.40 -2.47 -2.90
CA ARG A 158 -15.12 -2.69 -1.65
C ARG A 158 -14.17 -2.77 -0.44
N LEU A 159 -13.03 -3.45 -0.55
CA LEU A 159 -12.02 -3.52 0.51
C LEU A 159 -11.52 -2.12 0.86
N VAL A 160 -11.11 -1.36 -0.14
CA VAL A 160 -10.59 0.02 0.02
C VAL A 160 -11.66 0.92 0.64
N ASN A 161 -12.90 0.87 0.12
CA ASN A 161 -14.01 1.65 0.66
C ASN A 161 -14.34 1.27 2.12
N THR A 162 -14.27 -0.01 2.46
CA THR A 162 -14.52 -0.49 3.83
C THR A 162 -13.43 -0.01 4.79
N PHE A 163 -12.17 -0.14 4.38
CA PHE A 163 -11.02 0.38 5.11
C PHE A 163 -11.12 1.89 5.35
N ASN A 164 -11.38 2.64 4.29
CA ASN A 164 -11.51 4.09 4.36
C ASN A 164 -12.68 4.51 5.25
N LYS A 165 -13.83 3.82 5.18
CA LYS A 165 -15.00 4.13 6.02
C LYS A 165 -14.77 3.80 7.50
N LYS A 166 -14.10 2.69 7.82
CA LYS A 166 -13.89 2.24 9.21
C LYS A 166 -12.71 2.92 9.91
N ILE A 167 -11.62 3.18 9.20
CA ILE A 167 -10.36 3.63 9.80
C ILE A 167 -10.09 5.10 9.48
N LEU A 168 -10.05 5.47 8.20
CA LEU A 168 -9.62 6.81 7.80
C LEU A 168 -10.68 7.87 8.03
N LYS A 169 -11.95 7.58 7.71
CA LYS A 169 -13.05 8.55 7.82
C LYS A 169 -13.22 9.06 9.25
N PRO A 170 -13.24 8.22 10.31
CA PRO A 170 -13.30 8.71 11.68
C PRO A 170 -12.09 9.56 12.06
N LYS A 171 -10.88 9.19 11.65
CA LYS A 171 -9.65 9.94 11.95
C LYS A 171 -9.63 11.31 11.25
N ILE A 172 -10.01 11.34 9.97
CA ILE A 172 -10.03 12.55 9.15
C ILE A 172 -11.16 13.51 9.58
N PHE A 173 -12.34 13.01 9.93
CA PHE A 173 -13.44 13.89 10.34
C PHE A 173 -13.31 14.37 11.79
N ASN A 174 -12.55 13.67 12.63
CA ASN A 174 -12.24 14.09 14.00
C ASN A 174 -10.93 14.88 14.11
N ILE A 175 -10.32 15.29 13.00
CA ILE A 175 -9.03 16.00 12.98
C ILE A 175 -9.04 17.29 13.79
N ASN A 176 -10.19 17.96 13.87
CA ASN A 176 -10.36 19.16 14.68
C ASN A 176 -10.14 18.90 16.18
N LYS A 177 -10.26 17.64 16.65
CA LYS A 177 -9.94 17.24 18.03
C LYS A 177 -8.43 17.09 18.26
N TYR A 178 -7.67 16.86 17.20
CA TYR A 178 -6.22 16.60 17.23
C TYR A 178 -5.40 17.79 16.69
N LEU A 179 -6.05 18.91 16.38
CA LEU A 179 -5.37 20.14 16.03
C LEU A 179 -4.88 20.81 17.30
N ASP A 180 -3.56 20.91 17.46
CA ASP A 180 -2.95 21.76 18.48
C ASP A 180 -3.41 23.20 18.27
N LYS A 181 -4.20 23.70 19.24
CA LYS A 181 -4.66 25.09 19.25
C LYS A 181 -3.51 25.96 19.75
N GLN A 182 -2.57 26.29 18.87
CA GLN A 182 -1.57 27.30 19.19
C GLN A 182 -2.22 28.68 19.21
N VAL A 183 -2.05 29.39 20.32
CA VAL A 183 -2.54 30.76 20.52
C VAL A 183 -1.39 31.71 20.19
N LYS A 184 -1.63 32.65 19.28
CA LYS A 184 -0.68 33.72 18.98
C LYS A 184 -1.19 35.05 19.54
N MET A 185 -0.27 35.80 20.13
CA MET A 185 -0.50 37.21 20.44
C MET A 185 -0.29 38.02 19.15
N VAL A 186 -1.32 38.73 18.72
CA VAL A 186 -1.29 39.59 17.54
C VAL A 186 -1.80 40.96 17.97
N GLU A 187 -1.08 42.02 17.62
CA GLU A 187 -1.60 43.38 17.82
C GLU A 187 -2.71 43.68 16.81
N ASP A 188 -3.83 44.16 17.33
CA ASP A 188 -4.94 44.65 16.51
C ASP A 188 -4.59 46.01 15.89
N GLU A 189 -5.40 46.47 14.94
CA GLU A 189 -5.26 47.77 14.25
C GLU A 189 -5.24 48.98 15.21
N LYS A 190 -5.63 48.77 16.47
CA LYS A 190 -5.62 49.76 17.57
C LYS A 190 -4.45 49.60 18.54
N GLY A 191 -3.44 48.79 18.23
CA GLY A 191 -2.27 48.55 19.08
C GLY A 191 -2.54 47.72 20.34
N LYS A 192 -3.69 47.03 20.43
CA LYS A 192 -4.01 46.13 21.54
C LYS A 192 -3.55 44.71 21.21
N THR A 193 -2.86 44.06 22.13
CA THR A 193 -2.49 42.65 22.01
C THR A 193 -3.73 41.77 22.16
N VAL A 194 -4.08 41.02 21.12
CA VAL A 194 -5.24 40.11 21.10
C VAL A 194 -4.74 38.68 20.88
N LEU A 195 -5.33 37.74 21.62
CA LEU A 195 -5.09 36.31 21.42
C LEU A 195 -5.89 35.85 20.19
N LYS A 196 -5.19 35.50 19.11
CA LYS A 196 -5.77 34.84 17.93
C LYS A 196 -5.33 33.39 17.89
N TYR A 197 -6.30 32.50 17.67
CA TYR A 197 -6.02 31.11 17.33
C TYR A 197 -5.39 31.06 15.93
N GLU A 198 -4.22 30.42 15.83
CA GLU A 198 -3.45 30.40 14.58
C GLU A 198 -4.16 29.62 13.46
N SER A 199 -5.00 28.65 13.84
CA SER A 199 -5.77 27.84 12.90
C SER A 199 -7.25 27.88 13.21
N LYS A 200 -8.05 28.38 12.26
CA LYS A 200 -9.50 28.10 12.25
C LYS A 200 -9.72 26.58 12.24
N PRO A 201 -10.84 26.04 12.76
CA PRO A 201 -11.19 24.63 12.59
C PRO A 201 -11.39 24.27 11.11
N PHE A 202 -11.22 23.01 10.73
CA PHE A 202 -11.56 22.55 9.39
C PHE A 202 -13.07 22.51 9.21
N THR A 203 -13.55 23.06 8.09
CA THR A 203 -14.94 22.93 7.68
C THR A 203 -15.22 21.51 7.17
N ARG A 204 -16.48 21.08 7.24
CA ARG A 204 -16.89 19.76 6.69
C ARG A 204 -16.55 19.62 5.19
N ILE A 205 -16.59 20.71 4.43
CA ILE A 205 -16.28 20.73 3.00
C ILE A 205 -14.79 20.44 2.78
N GLU A 206 -13.90 21.10 3.54
CA GLU A 206 -12.45 20.88 3.47
C GLU A 206 -12.11 19.43 3.84
N LEU A 207 -12.67 18.91 4.94
CA LEU A 207 -12.46 17.53 5.37
C LEU A 207 -12.93 16.52 4.32
N SER A 208 -14.07 16.80 3.67
CA SER A 208 -14.60 15.94 2.61
C SER A 208 -13.76 15.96 1.35
N LYS A 209 -13.16 17.10 0.98
CA LYS A 209 -12.22 17.20 -0.15
C LYS A 209 -10.91 16.45 0.15
N MET A 210 -10.39 16.63 1.36
CA MET A 210 -9.18 15.94 1.82
C MET A 210 -9.38 14.43 1.88
N TYR A 211 -10.48 13.97 2.47
CA TYR A 211 -10.85 12.56 2.52
C TYR A 211 -10.90 11.93 1.13
N ARG A 212 -11.64 12.54 0.18
CA ARG A 212 -11.72 12.04 -1.20
C ARG A 212 -10.36 11.92 -1.86
N ARG A 213 -9.48 12.91 -1.64
CA ARG A 213 -8.14 12.91 -2.23
C ARG A 213 -7.25 11.82 -1.64
N ILE A 214 -7.31 11.58 -0.33
CA ILE A 214 -6.57 10.50 0.34
C ILE A 214 -7.07 9.14 -0.16
N VAL A 215 -8.39 8.94 -0.24
CA VAL A 215 -8.99 7.70 -0.73
C VAL A 215 -8.54 7.38 -2.16
N GLN A 216 -8.59 8.36 -3.06
CA GLN A 216 -8.16 8.17 -4.45
C GLN A 216 -6.70 7.71 -4.53
N ILE A 217 -5.84 8.28 -3.68
CA ILE A 217 -4.42 7.95 -3.71
C ILE A 217 -4.18 6.54 -3.14
N ILE A 218 -4.89 6.14 -2.10
CA ILE A 218 -4.78 4.77 -1.57
C ILE A 218 -5.25 3.76 -2.61
N LEU A 219 -6.27 4.09 -3.41
CA LEU A 219 -6.69 3.28 -4.55
C LEU A 219 -5.55 3.17 -5.58
N ASP A 220 -5.03 4.30 -6.05
CA ASP A 220 -4.00 4.34 -7.08
C ASP A 220 -2.69 3.66 -6.64
N ASP A 221 -2.29 3.90 -5.39
CA ASP A 221 -1.09 3.32 -4.77
C ASP A 221 -1.26 1.82 -4.52
N GLY A 222 -2.42 1.42 -4.00
CA GLY A 222 -2.77 0.00 -3.81
C GLY A 222 -2.73 -0.79 -5.12
N VAL A 223 -3.23 -0.22 -6.21
CA VAL A 223 -3.15 -0.84 -7.56
C VAL A 223 -1.69 -1.03 -7.98
N ARG A 224 -0.85 -0.01 -7.79
CA ARG A 224 0.60 -0.09 -8.10
C ARG A 224 1.25 -1.20 -7.29
N ILE A 225 1.04 -1.20 -5.97
CA ILE A 225 1.62 -2.17 -5.04
C ILE A 225 1.19 -3.59 -5.41
N MET A 226 -0.07 -3.83 -5.76
CA MET A 226 -0.51 -5.16 -6.19
C MET A 226 0.21 -5.63 -7.45
N ALA A 227 0.30 -4.77 -8.46
CA ALA A 227 0.95 -5.15 -9.72
C ALA A 227 2.43 -5.50 -9.51
N ASP A 228 3.14 -4.70 -8.71
CA ASP A 228 4.55 -4.94 -8.38
C ASP A 228 4.75 -6.18 -7.51
N ALA A 229 3.87 -6.41 -6.53
CA ALA A 229 3.89 -7.57 -5.67
C ALA A 229 3.61 -8.87 -6.44
N TYR A 230 2.62 -8.86 -7.32
CA TYR A 230 2.28 -10.00 -8.18
C TYR A 230 3.44 -10.38 -9.08
N TRP A 231 4.08 -9.40 -9.73
CA TRP A 231 5.29 -9.63 -10.51
C TRP A 231 6.41 -10.24 -9.65
N SER A 232 6.64 -9.69 -8.46
CA SER A 232 7.65 -10.19 -7.53
C SER A 232 7.40 -11.65 -7.12
N GLY A 233 6.13 -12.02 -6.90
CA GLY A 233 5.75 -13.40 -6.60
C GLY A 233 6.05 -14.38 -7.74
N ILE A 234 5.77 -13.98 -8.99
CA ILE A 234 6.12 -14.79 -10.17
C ILE A 234 7.64 -15.03 -10.23
N ILE A 235 8.41 -13.95 -10.11
CA ILE A 235 9.88 -14.02 -10.20
C ILE A 235 10.47 -14.90 -9.10
N GLU A 236 10.00 -14.76 -7.85
CA GLU A 236 10.46 -15.62 -6.75
C GLU A 236 10.16 -17.09 -7.05
N LYS A 237 8.98 -17.41 -7.62
CA LYS A 237 8.66 -18.79 -7.98
C LYS A 237 9.60 -19.34 -9.04
N VAL A 238 9.93 -18.56 -10.08
CA VAL A 238 10.90 -18.96 -11.11
C VAL A 238 12.26 -19.24 -10.47
N ILE A 239 12.79 -18.33 -9.66
CA ILE A 239 14.09 -18.48 -9.01
C ILE A 239 14.13 -19.70 -8.10
N ARG A 240 13.04 -19.98 -7.38
CA ARG A 240 12.95 -21.12 -6.45
C ARG A 240 12.95 -22.49 -7.13
N ARG A 241 12.63 -22.60 -8.43
CA ARG A 241 12.73 -23.88 -9.15
C ARG A 241 14.16 -24.35 -9.39
N TYR A 242 15.12 -23.44 -9.25
CA TYR A 242 16.55 -23.70 -9.46
C TYR A 242 17.35 -23.66 -8.15
N LYS A 243 16.67 -23.82 -7.01
CA LYS A 243 17.27 -23.96 -5.67
C LYS A 243 17.31 -25.41 -5.24
#